data_AF-A0A355GML0-F1
#
_entry.id   AF-A0A355GML0-F1
#
_cell.length_a   1.000
_cell.length_b   1.000
_cell.length_c   1.000
_cell.angle_alpha   90.00
_cell.angle_beta   90.00
_cell.angle_gamma   90.00
#
_symmetry.space_group_name_H-M   'P 1'
#
loop_
_entity.id
_entity.type
_entity.pdbx_description
1 polymer ?
#
loop_
_entity_poly.entity_id
_entity_poly.type
_entity_poly.pdbx_seq_one_letter_code
_entity_poly.pdbx_strand_id
1 'polypeptide(L)'
;MILFCVTANTGLLQAAADDTDSADVKTLLKTAYDHRQHGRYEESREVYDKAAALLGKTSPPNAEQNLKLQRGLIELDRLTGKSRAALQRVEAAIKQAPERPLLHAIGAQ
;
A
#
# COMPACT_ATOMS: atom_id res chain seq x y z
N MET A 1 -8.93 -17.58 -43.06
CA MET A 1 -8.46 -18.31 -41.86
C MET A 1 -6.99 -18.04 -41.67
N ILE A 2 -6.62 -17.14 -40.76
CA ILE A 2 -5.28 -17.10 -40.16
C ILE A 2 -5.51 -16.81 -38.67
N LEU A 3 -5.72 -17.89 -37.93
CA LEU A 3 -5.76 -17.92 -36.46
C LEU A 3 -4.38 -18.43 -36.04
N PHE A 4 -3.44 -17.52 -35.74
CA PHE A 4 -2.12 -17.88 -35.23
C PHE A 4 -1.74 -16.95 -34.06
N CYS A 5 -1.70 -17.57 -32.88
CA CYS A 5 -0.84 -17.26 -31.73
C CYS A 5 -1.00 -15.88 -31.04
N VAL A 6 -2.08 -15.70 -30.27
CA VAL A 6 -2.14 -14.72 -29.14
C VAL A 6 -2.04 -15.44 -27.79
N THR A 7 -1.19 -16.46 -27.69
CA THR A 7 -0.98 -17.22 -26.44
C THR A 7 0.45 -17.16 -25.92
N ALA A 8 1.35 -16.46 -26.60
CA ALA A 8 2.75 -16.32 -26.22
C ALA A 8 3.11 -14.86 -25.94
N ASN A 9 2.49 -14.23 -24.92
CA ASN A 9 3.14 -13.11 -24.24
C ASN A 9 2.47 -12.64 -22.93
N THR A 10 1.35 -13.24 -22.52
CA THR A 10 0.59 -12.74 -21.37
C THR A 10 1.43 -12.70 -20.08
N GLY A 11 2.33 -13.67 -19.88
CA GLY A 11 3.19 -13.70 -18.69
C GLY A 11 4.28 -12.61 -18.66
N LEU A 12 4.89 -12.27 -19.80
CA LEU A 12 5.89 -11.20 -19.90
C LEU A 12 5.26 -9.81 -19.78
N LEU A 13 4.07 -9.63 -20.37
CA LEU A 13 3.30 -8.40 -20.26
C LEU A 13 2.78 -8.17 -18.84
N GLN A 14 2.34 -9.23 -18.16
CA GLN A 14 1.89 -9.14 -16.77
C GLN A 14 3.05 -8.82 -15.82
N ALA A 15 4.20 -9.47 -15.96
CA ALA A 15 5.36 -9.19 -15.13
C ALA A 15 5.87 -7.74 -15.30
N ALA A 16 5.93 -7.23 -16.54
CA ALA A 16 6.32 -5.84 -16.79
C ALA A 16 5.30 -4.83 -16.26
N ALA A 17 4.00 -5.17 -16.30
CA ALA A 17 2.95 -4.34 -15.71
C ALA A 17 3.02 -4.34 -14.18
N ASP A 18 3.21 -5.49 -13.54
CA ASP A 18 3.36 -5.61 -12.09
C ASP A 18 4.61 -4.88 -11.58
N ASP A 19 5.72 -4.90 -12.32
CA ASP A 19 6.94 -4.15 -12.02
C ASP A 19 6.72 -2.63 -12.11
N THR A 20 5.96 -2.18 -13.11
CA THR A 20 5.60 -0.77 -13.30
C THR A 20 4.66 -0.29 -12.19
N ASP A 21 3.60 -1.05 -11.90
CA ASP A 21 2.67 -0.77 -10.81
C ASP A 21 3.39 -0.73 -9.45
N SER A 22 4.34 -1.63 -9.23
CA SER A 22 5.19 -1.62 -8.03
C SER A 22 6.06 -0.36 -7.94
N ALA A 23 6.66 0.10 -9.04
CA ALA A 23 7.43 1.34 -9.06
C ALA A 23 6.54 2.57 -8.79
N ASP A 24 5.33 2.58 -9.33
CA ASP A 24 4.34 3.63 -9.13
C ASP A 24 3.85 3.68 -7.67
N VAL A 25 3.53 2.53 -7.08
CA VAL A 25 3.18 2.41 -5.66
C VAL A 25 4.30 2.94 -4.78
N LYS A 26 5.56 2.57 -5.04
CA LYS A 26 6.71 3.06 -4.26
C LYS A 26 6.80 4.59 -4.30
N THR A 27 6.55 5.18 -5.48
CA THR A 27 6.57 6.64 -5.67
C THR A 27 5.44 7.31 -4.91
N LEU A 28 4.21 6.78 -5.02
CA LEU A 28 3.05 7.28 -4.28
C LEU A 28 3.27 7.22 -2.76
N LEU A 29 3.81 6.11 -2.24
CA LEU A 29 4.10 5.98 -0.81
C LEU A 29 5.11 7.02 -0.33
N LYS A 30 6.14 7.33 -1.14
CA LYS A 30 7.10 8.39 -0.83
C LYS A 30 6.42 9.77 -0.84
N THR A 31 5.64 10.08 -1.86
CA THR A 31 4.92 11.36 -1.96
C THR A 31 3.93 11.55 -0.80
N ALA A 32 3.16 10.51 -0.45
CA ALA A 32 2.24 10.56 0.67
C ALA A 32 2.96 10.79 2.01
N TYR A 33 4.13 10.15 2.18
CA TYR A 33 4.99 10.38 3.34
C TYR A 33 5.47 11.83 3.39
N ASP A 34 5.94 12.39 2.28
CA ASP A 34 6.43 13.76 2.20
C ASP A 34 5.32 14.77 2.52
N HIS A 35 4.10 14.59 1.98
CA HIS A 35 2.94 15.40 2.38
C HIS A 35 2.68 15.34 3.89
N ARG A 36 2.68 14.14 4.49
CA ARG A 36 2.46 13.97 5.93
C ARG A 36 3.52 14.69 6.77
N GLN A 37 4.80 14.62 6.37
CA GLN A 37 5.89 15.28 7.08
C GLN A 37 5.77 16.82 7.06
N HIS A 38 5.12 17.37 6.03
CA HIS A 38 4.84 18.80 5.92
C HIS A 38 3.47 19.21 6.48
N GLY A 39 2.78 18.35 7.22
CA GLY A 39 1.46 18.64 7.81
C GLY A 39 0.31 18.66 6.81
N ARG A 40 0.58 18.32 5.54
CA ARG A 40 -0.40 18.24 4.44
C ARG A 40 -1.15 16.91 4.51
N TYR A 41 -1.96 16.76 5.56
CA TYR A 41 -2.56 15.47 5.92
C TYR A 41 -3.65 15.01 4.96
N GLU A 42 -4.41 15.95 4.39
CA GLU A 42 -5.45 15.64 3.40
C GLU A 42 -4.82 15.15 2.10
N GLU A 43 -3.83 15.87 1.56
CA GLU A 43 -3.13 15.41 0.35
C GLU A 43 -2.39 14.08 0.60
N SER A 44 -1.79 13.90 1.78
CA SER A 44 -1.19 12.62 2.17
C SER A 44 -2.21 11.49 2.12
N ARG A 45 -3.44 11.71 2.63
CA ARG A 45 -4.51 10.72 2.61
C ARG A 45 -4.87 10.32 1.19
N GLU A 46 -5.11 11.29 0.31
CA GLU A 46 -5.46 11.03 -1.08
C GLU A 46 -4.39 10.21 -1.80
N VAL A 47 -3.12 10.51 -1.56
CA VAL A 47 -2.01 9.78 -2.20
C VAL A 47 -1.88 8.36 -1.62
N TYR A 48 -2.07 8.16 -0.32
CA TYR A 48 -2.13 6.80 0.24
C TYR A 48 -3.32 6.00 -0.30
N ASP A 49 -4.49 6.61 -0.48
CA ASP A 49 -5.67 5.93 -1.04
C ASP A 49 -5.41 5.49 -2.49
N LYS A 50 -4.69 6.29 -3.29
CA LYS A 50 -4.21 5.89 -4.63
C LYS A 50 -3.25 4.70 -4.58
N ALA A 51 -2.28 4.72 -3.66
CA ALA A 51 -1.34 3.61 -3.48
C ALA A 51 -2.06 2.32 -3.06
N ALA A 52 -3.07 2.42 -2.19
CA ALA A 52 -3.90 1.29 -1.77
C ALA A 52 -4.69 0.69 -2.94
N ALA A 53 -5.25 1.53 -3.81
CA ALA A 53 -6.00 1.09 -4.98
C ALA A 53 -5.12 0.34 -6.00
N LEU A 54 -3.86 0.78 -6.20
CA LEU A 54 -2.91 0.06 -7.06
C LEU A 54 -2.48 -1.28 -6.44
N LEU A 55 -2.09 -1.28 -5.15
CA LEU A 55 -1.73 -2.52 -4.45
C LEU A 55 -2.85 -3.55 -4.41
N GLY A 56 -4.11 -3.13 -4.37
CA GLY A 56 -5.27 -4.03 -4.42
C GLY A 56 -5.50 -4.67 -5.79
N LYS A 57 -4.93 -4.13 -6.87
CA LYS A 57 -4.98 -4.72 -8.21
C LYS A 57 -3.87 -5.74 -8.44
N THR A 58 -2.74 -5.59 -7.75
CA THR A 58 -1.59 -6.51 -7.85
C THR A 58 -1.87 -7.78 -7.03
N SER A 59 -1.70 -8.96 -7.65
CA SER A 59 -1.86 -10.26 -6.98
C SER A 59 -0.70 -11.20 -7.33
N PRO A 60 0.13 -11.62 -6.35
CA PRO A 60 0.05 -11.29 -4.93
C PRO A 60 0.50 -9.84 -4.63
N PRO A 61 -0.09 -9.17 -3.64
CA PRO A 61 0.29 -7.81 -3.29
C PRO A 61 1.73 -7.77 -2.76
N ASN A 62 2.48 -6.73 -3.14
CA ASN A 62 3.84 -6.53 -2.63
C ASN A 62 3.80 -6.29 -1.12
N ALA A 63 4.30 -7.27 -0.37
CA ALA A 63 4.14 -7.29 1.09
C ALA A 63 4.96 -6.21 1.81
N GLU A 64 6.06 -5.72 1.22
CA GLU A 64 6.82 -4.60 1.77
C GLU A 64 6.07 -3.28 1.58
N GLN A 65 5.57 -3.04 0.37
CA GLN A 65 4.80 -1.84 0.04
C GLN A 65 3.49 -1.77 0.83
N ASN A 66 2.78 -2.89 0.96
CA ASN A 66 1.58 -2.96 1.80
C ASN A 66 1.91 -2.61 3.26
N LEU A 67 3.02 -3.10 3.81
CA LEU A 67 3.40 -2.74 5.18
C LEU A 67 3.70 -1.24 5.33
N LYS A 68 4.41 -0.65 4.36
CA LYS A 68 4.67 0.81 4.35
C LYS A 68 3.39 1.61 4.28
N LEU A 69 2.44 1.19 3.43
CA LEU A 69 1.11 1.77 3.33
C LEU A 69 0.36 1.72 4.67
N GLN A 70 0.25 0.53 5.28
CA GLN A 70 -0.46 0.37 6.55
C GLN A 70 0.14 1.25 7.64
N ARG A 71 1.48 1.26 7.77
CA ARG A 71 2.18 2.17 8.69
C ARG A 71 1.84 3.64 8.45
N GLY A 72 1.90 4.07 7.20
CA GLY A 72 1.64 5.45 6.81
C GLY A 72 0.22 5.90 7.19
N LEU A 73 -0.78 5.05 6.91
CA LEU A 73 -2.18 5.30 7.22
C LEU A 73 -2.47 5.29 8.73
N ILE A 74 -1.88 4.35 9.49
CA ILE A 74 -2.02 4.31 10.96
C ILE A 74 -1.48 5.60 11.57
N GLU A 75 -0.28 6.02 11.14
CA GLU A 75 0.34 7.25 11.63
C GLU A 75 -0.43 8.51 11.23
N LEU A 76 -0.97 8.54 10.00
CA LEU A 76 -1.82 9.64 9.55
C LEU A 76 -3.10 9.76 10.38
N ASP A 77 -3.76 8.64 10.68
CA ASP A 77 -4.94 8.63 11.54
C ASP A 77 -4.60 9.06 12.97
N ARG A 78 -3.44 8.65 13.50
CA ARG A 78 -2.95 9.11 14.80
C ARG A 78 -2.73 10.63 14.83
N LEU A 79 -2.04 11.17 13.82
CA LEU A 79 -1.73 12.60 13.71
C LEU A 79 -2.97 13.48 13.51
N THR A 80 -4.02 12.94 12.88
CA THR A 80 -5.27 13.65 12.63
C THR A 80 -6.33 13.43 13.72
N GLY A 81 -5.96 12.83 14.85
CA GLY A 81 -6.85 12.58 15.99
C GLY A 81 -7.86 11.45 15.77
N LYS A 82 -7.74 10.69 14.68
CA LYS A 82 -8.59 9.53 14.34
C LYS A 82 -8.10 8.25 15.03
N SER A 83 -7.80 8.33 16.33
CA SER A 83 -7.16 7.24 17.09
C SER A 83 -7.91 5.91 17.01
N ARG A 84 -9.26 5.93 16.97
CA ARG A 84 -10.06 4.70 16.79
C ARG A 84 -9.81 4.03 15.44
N ALA A 85 -9.70 4.81 14.36
CA ALA A 85 -9.42 4.28 13.03
C ALA A 85 -7.99 3.74 12.92
N ALA A 86 -7.03 4.41 13.58
CA ALA A 86 -5.65 3.92 13.69
C ALA A 86 -5.60 2.54 14.36
N LEU A 87 -6.27 2.36 15.51
CA LEU A 87 -6.33 1.08 16.22
C LEU A 87 -6.99 -0.02 15.39
N GLN A 88 -8.15 0.27 14.78
CA GLN A 88 -8.82 -0.69 13.89
C GLN A 88 -7.93 -1.15 12.74
N ARG A 89 -7.12 -0.24 12.18
CA ARG A 89 -6.18 -0.57 11.11
C ARG A 89 -5.00 -1.41 11.62
N VAL A 90 -4.48 -1.13 12.82
CA VAL A 90 -3.46 -1.97 13.47
C VAL A 90 -4.00 -3.39 13.68
N GLU A 91 -5.19 -3.52 14.26
CA GLU A 91 -5.82 -4.82 14.51
C GLU A 91 -6.02 -5.61 13.21
N ALA A 92 -6.51 -4.95 12.16
CA ALA A 92 -6.68 -5.58 10.85
C ALA A 92 -5.34 -6.02 10.26
N ALA A 93 -4.31 -5.19 10.35
CA ALA A 93 -2.98 -5.50 9.82
C ALA A 93 -2.32 -6.67 10.57
N ILE A 94 -2.46 -6.74 11.90
CA ILE A 94 -1.95 -7.87 12.72
C ILE A 94 -2.68 -9.17 12.34
N LYS A 95 -4.01 -9.13 12.16
CA LYS A 95 -4.77 -10.33 11.71
C LYS A 95 -4.29 -10.86 10.37
N GLN A 96 -3.93 -9.96 9.44
CA GLN A 96 -3.44 -10.33 8.11
C GLN A 96 -1.99 -10.83 8.13
N ALA A 97 -1.15 -10.27 9.00
CA ALA A 97 0.28 -10.58 9.07
C ALA A 97 0.74 -10.68 10.53
N PRO A 98 0.33 -11.73 11.26
CA PRO A 98 0.58 -11.87 12.69
C PRO A 98 2.07 -11.96 13.03
N GLU A 99 2.90 -12.41 12.09
CA GLU A 99 4.35 -12.53 12.27
C GLU A 99 5.12 -11.22 12.08
N ARG A 100 4.47 -10.08 11.77
CA ARG A 100 5.17 -8.82 11.51
C ARG A 100 5.37 -8.00 12.79
N PRO A 101 6.59 -7.97 13.38
CA PRO A 101 6.84 -7.41 14.72
C PRO A 101 6.50 -5.93 14.83
N LEU A 102 6.65 -5.22 13.71
CA LEU A 102 6.48 -3.79 13.62
C LEU A 102 5.02 -3.34 13.63
N LEU A 103 4.06 -4.24 13.40
CA LEU A 103 2.63 -3.97 13.62
C LEU A 103 2.26 -4.16 15.10
N HIS A 104 2.88 -5.12 15.79
CA HIS A 104 2.73 -5.29 17.24
C HIS A 104 3.23 -4.07 18.01
N ALA A 105 4.37 -3.52 17.62
CA ALA A 105 4.96 -2.34 18.26
C ALA A 105 4.09 -1.07 18.16
N ILE A 106 3.26 -0.95 17.11
CA ILE A 106 2.37 0.22 16.94
C ILE A 106 1.10 0.08 17.77
N GLY A 107 0.62 -1.14 18.01
CA GLY A 107 -0.57 -1.40 18.81
C GLY A 107 -0.36 -1.37 20.33
N ALA A 108 0.90 -1.36 20.78
CA ALA A 108 1.28 -1.45 22.19
C ALA A 108 1.61 -0.08 22.85
N GLN A 109 1.43 1.04 22.13
CA GLN A 109 1.67 2.42 22.60
C GLN A 109 0.42 3.04 23.21
#